data_AF-A0A5C9B6B1-F1
#
_entry.id   AF-A0A5C9B6B1-F1
#
_cell.length_a   1.000
_cell.length_b   1.000
_cell.length_c   1.000
_cell.angle_alpha   90.00
_cell.angle_beta   90.00
_cell.angle_gamma   90.00
#
_symmetry.space_group_name_H-M   'P 1'
#
loop_
_entity.id
_entity.type
_entity.pdbx_description
1 polymer ?
#
loop_
_entity_poly.entity_id
_entity_poly.type
_entity_poly.pdbx_seq_one_letter_code
_entity_poly.pdbx_strand_id
1 'polypeptide(L)'
;MISRLLKAFVILLPLNSSLFADEAFPAHRIVGNVYYVGSKALAIYLIETPEGHILINSGFEETVPLIRASVESLGFKMRDVKIILESHAHSDHVAGHALLKELTGAKVFVMRGDDKVIASGGVGQYFYPNDRWPVCEVDRVLKDREEVKLGGTTLVARLTPGHTRGCTTWTWSTADGDKKYNVVVIGSPNVNPSPATFFSEPTASTTA
;
A
#
# COMPACT_ATOMS: atom_id res chain seq x y z
N MET A 1 -5.01 -49.42 -44.73
CA MET A 1 -5.56 -48.10 -44.31
C MET A 1 -4.70 -47.56 -43.18
N ILE A 2 -3.77 -46.64 -43.49
CA ILE A 2 -2.85 -46.05 -42.51
C ILE A 2 -3.48 -44.73 -42.05
N SER A 3 -3.95 -44.69 -40.80
CA SER A 3 -4.52 -43.51 -40.15
C SER A 3 -3.40 -42.51 -39.85
N ARG A 4 -3.42 -41.35 -40.51
CA ARG A 4 -2.60 -40.19 -40.15
C ARG A 4 -3.35 -39.36 -39.12
N LEU A 5 -2.97 -39.44 -37.85
CA LEU A 5 -3.39 -38.47 -36.85
C LEU A 5 -2.63 -37.15 -37.07
N LEU A 6 -3.37 -36.12 -37.48
CA LEU A 6 -2.92 -34.73 -37.47
C LEU A 6 -2.89 -34.27 -36.00
N LYS A 7 -1.69 -34.03 -35.45
CA LYS A 7 -1.56 -33.34 -34.15
C LYS A 7 -1.74 -31.85 -34.40
N ALA A 8 -2.91 -31.31 -34.05
CA ALA A 8 -3.13 -29.87 -34.00
C ALA A 8 -2.31 -29.27 -32.85
N PHE A 9 -1.36 -28.40 -33.19
CA PHE A 9 -0.61 -27.62 -32.22
C PHE A 9 -1.39 -26.34 -31.97
N VAL A 10 -2.08 -26.25 -30.83
CA VAL A 10 -2.73 -25.01 -30.39
C VAL A 10 -1.64 -24.14 -29.75
N ILE A 11 -1.20 -23.11 -30.47
CA ILE A 11 -0.38 -22.05 -29.88
C ILE A 11 -1.33 -21.17 -29.07
N LEU A 12 -1.31 -21.37 -27.75
CA LEU A 12 -1.96 -20.46 -26.81
C LEU A 12 -1.10 -19.20 -26.72
N LEU A 13 -1.43 -18.18 -27.50
CA LEU A 13 -0.87 -16.84 -27.30
C LEU A 13 -1.37 -16.33 -25.93
N PRO A 14 -0.48 -15.91 -25.01
CA PRO A 14 -0.93 -15.32 -23.77
C PRO A 14 -1.66 -14.02 -24.11
N LEU A 15 -2.93 -13.92 -23.70
CA LEU A 15 -3.60 -12.63 -23.57
C LEU A 15 -2.81 -11.84 -22.52
N ASN A 16 -1.91 -10.97 -22.96
CA ASN A 16 -1.32 -9.97 -22.08
C ASN A 16 -2.42 -9.01 -21.66
N SER A 17 -3.02 -9.25 -20.50
CA SER A 17 -3.86 -8.30 -19.79
C SER A 17 -2.97 -7.26 -19.10
N SER A 18 -2.19 -6.49 -19.86
CA SER A 18 -1.23 -5.52 -19.32
C SER A 18 -1.68 -4.09 -19.58
N LEU A 19 -2.89 -3.74 -19.13
CA LEU A 19 -3.32 -2.34 -19.09
C LEU A 19 -3.19 -1.72 -17.68
N PHE A 20 -2.97 -2.52 -16.63
CA PHE A 20 -2.83 -2.04 -15.24
C PHE A 20 -1.90 -2.89 -14.35
N ALA A 21 -1.02 -3.72 -14.92
CA ALA A 21 -0.10 -4.51 -14.11
C ALA A 21 0.99 -3.60 -13.55
N ASP A 22 0.95 -3.38 -12.24
CA ASP A 22 1.97 -2.61 -11.53
C ASP A 22 3.32 -3.33 -11.63
N GLU A 23 4.32 -2.66 -12.21
CA GLU A 23 5.59 -3.27 -12.58
C GLU A 23 6.61 -3.19 -11.45
N ALA A 24 7.51 -4.17 -11.38
CA ALA A 24 8.63 -4.14 -10.45
C ALA A 24 9.54 -2.92 -10.65
N PHE A 25 9.97 -2.34 -9.54
CA PHE A 25 11.02 -1.33 -9.49
C PHE A 25 12.19 -1.85 -8.63
N PRO A 26 13.45 -1.57 -8.98
CA PRO A 26 14.58 -2.07 -8.21
C PRO A 26 14.51 -1.64 -6.74
N ALA A 27 14.47 -2.63 -5.84
CA ALA A 27 14.55 -2.38 -4.41
C ALA A 27 15.91 -1.77 -4.05
N HIS A 28 15.92 -0.75 -3.20
CA HIS A 28 17.15 -0.04 -2.85
C HIS A 28 17.05 0.65 -1.50
N ARG A 29 18.21 0.91 -0.89
CA ARG A 29 18.31 1.75 0.30
C ARG A 29 18.15 3.21 -0.10
N ILE A 30 17.24 3.93 0.55
CA ILE A 30 17.03 5.36 0.35
C ILE A 30 18.05 6.13 1.21
N VAL A 31 18.00 5.93 2.52
CA VAL A 31 18.89 6.60 3.50
C VAL A 31 18.84 5.86 4.84
N GLY A 32 19.98 5.71 5.51
CA GLY A 32 20.04 5.05 6.81
C GLY A 32 19.39 3.66 6.80
N ASN A 33 18.40 3.45 7.66
CA ASN A 33 17.61 2.21 7.76
C ASN A 33 16.32 2.19 6.91
N VAL A 34 16.20 3.07 5.92
CA VAL A 34 14.98 3.23 5.10
C VAL A 34 15.21 2.70 3.70
N TYR A 35 14.30 1.84 3.24
CA TYR A 35 14.40 1.14 1.97
C TYR A 35 13.11 1.32 1.15
N TYR A 36 13.27 1.42 -0.16
CA TYR A 36 12.19 1.30 -1.12
C TYR A 36 12.03 -0.17 -1.51
N VAL A 37 10.83 -0.71 -1.37
CA VAL A 37 10.48 -2.10 -1.74
C VAL A 37 9.17 -2.17 -2.53
N GLY A 38 8.72 -1.01 -3.03
CA GLY A 38 7.52 -0.89 -3.84
C GLY A 38 7.76 -1.17 -5.32
N SER A 39 6.79 -0.75 -6.11
CA SER A 39 6.72 -0.95 -7.55
C SER A 39 7.04 0.35 -8.31
N LYS A 40 6.78 0.41 -9.61
CA LYS A 40 6.90 1.65 -10.38
C LYS A 40 5.83 2.67 -10.03
N ALA A 41 4.61 2.22 -9.69
CA ALA A 41 3.48 3.11 -9.44
C ALA A 41 3.22 3.35 -7.95
N LEU A 42 3.45 2.34 -7.11
CA LEU A 42 3.05 2.33 -5.71
C LEU A 42 4.27 2.27 -4.80
N ALA A 43 4.41 3.30 -3.97
CA ALA A 43 5.49 3.40 -3.01
C ALA A 43 5.20 2.56 -1.77
N ILE A 44 6.04 1.57 -1.52
CA ILE A 44 6.08 0.76 -0.30
C ILE A 44 7.46 0.93 0.31
N TYR A 45 7.50 1.20 1.63
CA TYR A 45 8.74 1.44 2.36
C TYR A 45 8.97 0.38 3.42
N LEU A 46 10.21 -0.10 3.52
CA LEU A 46 10.66 -0.96 4.61
C LEU A 46 11.60 -0.15 5.52
N ILE A 47 11.34 -0.19 6.81
CA ILE A 47 12.17 0.41 7.85
C ILE A 47 12.79 -0.72 8.65
N GLU A 48 14.11 -0.85 8.52
CA GLU A 48 14.90 -1.90 9.16
C GLU A 48 15.21 -1.55 10.62
N THR A 49 15.16 -2.55 11.50
CA THR A 49 15.55 -2.41 12.90
C THR A 49 16.10 -3.75 13.42
N PRO A 50 16.89 -3.76 14.51
CA PRO A 50 17.40 -4.99 15.12
C PRO A 50 16.32 -5.95 15.66
N GLU A 51 15.10 -5.48 15.90
CA GLU A 51 13.98 -6.28 16.43
C GLU A 51 12.98 -6.70 15.35
N GLY A 52 13.32 -6.49 14.08
CA GLY A 52 12.47 -6.74 12.92
C GLY A 52 12.16 -5.45 12.15
N HIS A 53 11.19 -5.49 11.25
CA HIS A 53 10.97 -4.42 10.28
C HIS A 53 9.55 -3.84 10.37
N ILE A 54 9.42 -2.59 9.94
CA ILE A 54 8.13 -1.92 9.72
C ILE A 54 7.93 -1.78 8.22
N LEU A 55 6.75 -2.10 7.71
CA LEU A 55 6.37 -1.87 6.32
C LEU A 55 5.30 -0.78 6.25
N ILE A 56 5.45 0.20 5.35
CA ILE A 56 4.45 1.23 5.06
C ILE A 56 3.87 0.94 3.68
N ASN A 57 2.54 0.81 3.62
CA ASN A 57 1.71 0.36 2.49
C ASN A 57 1.89 -1.12 2.13
N SER A 58 0.90 -1.66 1.41
CA SER A 58 0.89 -3.03 0.92
C SER A 58 0.63 -3.17 -0.56
N GLY A 59 0.32 -2.08 -1.26
CA GLY A 59 -0.21 -2.16 -2.62
C GLY A 59 -1.51 -2.96 -2.69
N PHE A 60 -1.74 -3.55 -3.87
CA PHE A 60 -2.77 -4.56 -4.11
C PHE A 60 -2.33 -5.96 -3.68
N GLU A 61 -3.28 -6.89 -3.51
CA GLU A 61 -2.99 -8.28 -3.16
C GLU A 61 -2.03 -8.93 -4.17
N GLU A 62 -2.22 -8.65 -5.46
CA GLU A 62 -1.40 -9.16 -6.57
C GLU A 62 0.03 -8.61 -6.55
N THR A 63 0.27 -7.48 -5.87
CA THR A 63 1.60 -6.87 -5.74
C THR A 63 2.39 -7.38 -4.54
N VAL A 64 1.77 -8.12 -3.61
CA VAL A 64 2.45 -8.66 -2.43
C VAL A 64 3.62 -9.60 -2.79
N PRO A 65 3.52 -10.50 -3.79
CA PRO A 65 4.67 -11.30 -4.23
C PRO A 65 5.86 -10.46 -4.69
N LEU A 66 5.61 -9.33 -5.36
CA LEU A 66 6.64 -8.39 -5.80
C LEU A 66 7.29 -7.68 -4.62
N ILE A 67 6.50 -7.23 -3.64
CA ILE A 67 7.01 -6.61 -2.40
C ILE A 67 7.90 -7.61 -1.65
N ARG A 68 7.45 -8.87 -1.51
CA ARG A 68 8.24 -9.93 -0.89
C ARG A 68 9.57 -10.14 -1.61
N ALA A 69 9.55 -10.26 -2.94
CA ALA A 69 10.77 -10.42 -3.73
C ALA A 69 11.72 -9.22 -3.55
N SER A 70 11.18 -8.01 -3.47
CA SER A 70 11.95 -6.78 -3.22
C SER A 70 12.64 -6.79 -1.85
N VAL A 71 11.90 -7.13 -0.78
CA VAL A 71 12.44 -7.30 0.57
C VAL A 71 13.55 -8.36 0.61
N GLU A 72 13.30 -9.53 0.01
CA GLU A 72 14.26 -10.63 -0.01
C GLU A 72 15.50 -10.34 -0.86
N SER A 73 15.37 -9.55 -1.94
CA SER A 73 16.50 -9.13 -2.78
C SER A 73 17.50 -8.22 -2.06
N LEU A 74 17.04 -7.51 -1.02
CA LEU A 74 17.88 -6.68 -0.15
C LEU A 74 18.55 -7.48 0.98
N GLY A 75 18.32 -8.80 1.04
CA GLY A 75 18.86 -9.68 2.08
C GLY A 75 18.02 -9.75 3.36
N PHE A 76 16.87 -9.08 3.39
CA PHE A 76 15.93 -9.17 4.51
C PHE A 76 15.02 -10.40 4.39
N LYS A 77 14.34 -10.76 5.48
CA LYS A 77 13.34 -11.83 5.46
C LYS A 77 11.97 -11.21 5.63
N MET A 78 11.03 -11.62 4.79
CA MET A 78 9.65 -11.13 4.88
C MET A 78 9.02 -11.39 6.25
N ARG A 79 9.32 -12.54 6.87
CA ARG A 79 8.85 -12.92 8.22
C ARG A 79 9.38 -12.03 9.36
N ASP A 80 10.38 -11.19 9.08
CA ASP A 80 10.92 -10.26 10.05
C ASP A 80 10.16 -8.93 10.07
N VAL A 81 9.21 -8.70 9.16
CA VAL A 81 8.24 -7.60 9.27
C VAL A 81 7.34 -7.85 10.49
N LYS A 82 7.30 -6.90 11.43
CA LYS A 82 6.55 -6.97 12.69
C LYS A 82 5.37 -6.01 12.74
N ILE A 83 5.43 -4.92 11.96
CA ILE A 83 4.40 -3.89 11.92
C ILE A 83 4.13 -3.54 10.45
N ILE A 84 2.85 -3.48 10.10
CA ILE A 84 2.33 -2.97 8.83
C ILE A 84 1.59 -1.67 9.14
N LEU A 85 1.88 -0.64 8.36
CA LEU A 85 1.29 0.69 8.41
C LEU A 85 0.76 1.06 7.03
N GLU A 86 -0.06 2.09 6.96
CA GLU A 86 -0.58 2.66 5.72
C GLU A 86 -0.36 4.17 5.63
N SER A 87 -0.31 4.68 4.40
CA SER A 87 -0.47 6.10 4.11
C SER A 87 -1.93 6.53 4.28
N HIS A 88 -2.88 5.77 3.72
CA HIS A 88 -4.32 6.04 3.81
C HIS A 88 -5.16 4.85 3.30
N ALA A 89 -6.45 4.81 3.64
CA ALA A 89 -7.36 3.73 3.27
C ALA A 89 -7.93 3.83 1.84
N HIS A 90 -7.10 3.53 0.84
CA HIS A 90 -7.51 3.19 -0.53
C HIS A 90 -6.89 1.86 -0.96
N SER A 91 -7.54 1.14 -1.88
CA SER A 91 -7.16 -0.23 -2.27
C SER A 91 -5.72 -0.34 -2.78
N ASP A 92 -5.25 0.67 -3.50
CA ASP A 92 -3.88 0.78 -4.00
C ASP A 92 -2.82 0.91 -2.90
N HIS A 93 -3.21 1.15 -1.65
CA HIS A 93 -2.29 1.21 -0.51
C HIS A 93 -2.50 0.10 0.51
N VAL A 94 -3.72 -0.45 0.63
CA VAL A 94 -4.08 -1.34 1.74
C VAL A 94 -4.62 -2.70 1.35
N ALA A 95 -4.88 -2.97 0.06
CA ALA A 95 -5.54 -4.22 -0.32
C ALA A 95 -4.67 -5.47 -0.08
N GLY A 96 -3.34 -5.31 -0.10
CA GLY A 96 -2.40 -6.37 0.28
C GLY A 96 -2.24 -6.60 1.81
N HIS A 97 -2.87 -5.81 2.69
CA HIS A 97 -2.65 -5.90 4.15
C HIS A 97 -2.95 -7.29 4.72
N ALA A 98 -4.07 -7.92 4.31
CA ALA A 98 -4.46 -9.23 4.83
C ALA A 98 -3.43 -10.31 4.50
N LEU A 99 -2.99 -10.36 3.23
CA LEU A 99 -1.99 -11.31 2.77
C LEU A 99 -0.62 -11.06 3.41
N LEU A 100 -0.21 -9.80 3.57
CA LEU A 100 1.01 -9.47 4.30
C LEU A 100 0.94 -9.90 5.78
N LYS A 101 -0.19 -9.66 6.45
CA LYS A 101 -0.40 -10.08 7.83
C LYS A 101 -0.30 -11.61 7.95
N GLU A 102 -0.88 -12.36 7.02
CA GLU A 102 -0.75 -13.83 6.98
C GLU A 102 0.70 -14.29 6.79
N LEU A 103 1.43 -13.70 5.84
CA LEU A 103 2.80 -14.09 5.50
C LEU A 103 3.81 -13.81 6.62
N THR A 104 3.53 -12.81 7.46
CA THR A 104 4.51 -12.23 8.39
C THR A 104 4.15 -12.43 9.86
N GLY A 105 2.86 -12.55 10.18
CA GLY A 105 2.35 -12.44 11.55
C GLY A 105 2.48 -11.01 12.12
N ALA A 106 2.72 -10.01 11.28
CA ALA A 106 2.84 -8.61 11.69
C ALA A 106 1.53 -8.05 12.23
N LYS A 107 1.63 -6.99 13.02
CA LYS A 107 0.48 -6.21 13.49
C LYS A 107 0.20 -5.04 12.57
N VAL A 108 -1.05 -4.75 12.31
CA VAL A 108 -1.53 -3.65 11.47
C VAL A 108 -1.98 -2.51 12.37
N PHE A 109 -1.33 -1.36 12.27
CA PHE A 109 -1.65 -0.17 13.06
C PHE A 109 -2.19 0.94 12.17
N VAL A 110 -3.43 1.35 12.41
CA VAL A 110 -4.16 2.26 11.53
C VAL A 110 -4.56 3.53 12.26
N MET A 111 -4.50 4.66 11.59
CA MET A 111 -4.99 5.93 12.13
C MET A 111 -6.51 5.93 12.31
N ARG A 112 -6.96 6.45 13.45
CA ARG A 112 -8.38 6.71 13.71
C ARG A 112 -9.00 7.50 12.55
N GLY A 113 -10.08 6.98 12.00
CA GLY A 113 -10.79 7.55 10.84
C GLY A 113 -10.75 6.62 9.63
N ASP A 114 -9.66 5.88 9.46
CA ASP A 114 -9.48 4.86 8.44
C ASP A 114 -9.56 3.43 9.01
N ASP A 115 -9.40 3.27 10.32
CA ASP A 115 -9.42 2.00 11.06
C ASP A 115 -10.60 1.10 10.70
N LYS A 116 -11.83 1.64 10.74
CA LYS A 116 -13.04 0.86 10.41
C LYS A 116 -13.16 0.56 8.92
N VAL A 117 -12.67 1.44 8.06
CA VAL A 117 -12.72 1.25 6.61
C VAL A 117 -11.79 0.11 6.21
N ILE A 118 -10.57 0.10 6.74
CA ILE A 118 -9.61 -1.01 6.53
C ILE A 118 -10.15 -2.31 7.13
N ALA A 119 -10.61 -2.27 8.39
CA ALA A 119 -11.15 -3.44 9.09
C ALA A 119 -12.39 -4.06 8.45
N SER A 120 -13.07 -3.34 7.56
CA SER A 120 -14.27 -3.80 6.87
C SER A 120 -14.06 -4.05 5.37
N GLY A 121 -12.81 -4.05 4.89
CA GLY A 121 -12.51 -4.32 3.47
C GLY A 121 -12.98 -3.22 2.53
N GLY A 122 -12.96 -1.95 2.96
CA GLY A 122 -13.33 -0.78 2.16
C GLY A 122 -14.77 -0.31 2.32
N VAL A 123 -15.56 -0.90 3.23
CA VAL A 123 -16.89 -0.38 3.56
C VAL A 123 -16.76 0.93 4.36
N GLY A 124 -17.50 1.96 3.95
CA GLY A 124 -17.47 3.28 4.60
C GLY A 124 -16.50 4.30 3.99
N GLN A 125 -15.82 3.93 2.90
CA GLN A 125 -15.19 4.89 1.98
C GLN A 125 -16.24 5.91 1.52
N TYR A 126 -15.91 7.20 1.56
CA TYR A 126 -16.82 8.25 1.13
C TYR A 126 -16.74 8.55 -0.36
N PHE A 127 -15.56 8.38 -0.98
CA PHE A 127 -15.33 8.74 -2.39
C PHE A 127 -15.44 7.53 -3.33
N TYR A 128 -15.04 6.34 -2.85
CA TYR A 128 -15.10 5.07 -3.59
C TYR A 128 -15.98 4.04 -2.87
N PRO A 129 -17.31 4.26 -2.79
CA PRO A 129 -18.20 3.44 -1.94
C PRO A 129 -18.31 1.98 -2.39
N ASN A 130 -17.87 1.63 -3.60
CA ASN A 130 -17.90 0.28 -4.16
C ASN A 130 -16.52 -0.38 -4.27
N ASP A 131 -15.44 0.35 -4.00
CA ASP A 131 -14.09 -0.22 -4.03
C ASP A 131 -13.87 -1.10 -2.78
N ARG A 132 -13.26 -2.26 -2.95
CA ARG A 132 -13.19 -3.30 -1.92
C ARG A 132 -11.84 -3.98 -1.93
N TRP A 133 -11.48 -4.51 -0.77
CA TRP A 133 -10.28 -5.32 -0.57
C TRP A 133 -10.53 -6.41 0.49
N PRO A 134 -9.64 -7.41 0.59
CA PRO A 134 -9.72 -8.41 1.65
C PRO A 134 -9.76 -7.78 3.05
N VAL A 135 -10.69 -8.24 3.89
CA VAL A 135 -10.81 -7.78 5.28
C VAL A 135 -9.50 -8.03 6.03
N CYS A 136 -9.00 -7.01 6.72
CA CYS A 136 -7.80 -7.12 7.54
C CYS A 136 -8.05 -6.57 8.94
N GLU A 137 -7.83 -7.38 9.97
CA GLU A 137 -7.95 -6.95 11.36
C GLU A 137 -6.92 -5.86 11.69
N VAL A 138 -7.41 -4.76 12.29
CA VAL A 138 -6.60 -3.67 12.83
C VAL A 138 -6.24 -3.97 14.30
N ASP A 139 -4.97 -4.21 14.57
CA ASP A 139 -4.47 -4.57 15.90
C ASP A 139 -4.33 -3.36 16.85
N ARG A 140 -4.16 -2.16 16.29
CA ARG A 140 -4.05 -0.92 17.06
C ARG A 140 -4.62 0.24 16.27
N VAL A 141 -5.47 1.03 16.93
CA VAL A 141 -5.97 2.30 16.40
C VAL A 141 -5.15 3.44 16.98
N LEU A 142 -4.46 4.17 16.10
CA LEU A 142 -3.59 5.30 16.44
C LEU A 142 -4.39 6.61 16.49
N LYS A 143 -3.83 7.60 17.19
CA LYS A 143 -4.27 9.00 17.16
C LYS A 143 -3.18 9.89 16.56
N ASP A 144 -3.53 11.14 16.25
CA ASP A 144 -2.55 12.13 15.79
C ASP A 144 -1.39 12.25 16.79
N ARG A 145 -0.16 12.28 16.26
CA ARG A 145 1.14 12.36 16.95
C ARG A 145 1.48 11.14 17.80
N GLU A 146 0.75 10.04 17.67
CA GLU A 146 1.08 8.81 18.37
C GLU A 146 2.33 8.15 17.79
N GLU A 147 3.12 7.53 18.67
CA GLU A 147 4.39 6.89 18.32
C GLU A 147 4.22 5.39 18.05
N VAL A 148 4.91 4.94 17.01
CA VAL A 148 5.14 3.53 16.66
C VAL A 148 6.63 3.24 16.83
N LYS A 149 6.97 2.34 17.75
CA LYS A 149 8.35 2.04 18.14
C LYS A 149 8.68 0.58 17.85
N LEU A 150 9.87 0.34 17.31
CA LEU A 150 10.44 -0.99 17.12
C LEU A 150 11.97 -0.87 17.06
N GLY A 151 12.71 -1.68 17.83
CA GLY A 151 14.17 -1.78 17.72
C GLY A 151 14.91 -0.44 17.77
N GLY A 152 14.47 0.50 18.63
CA GLY A 152 15.07 1.83 18.76
C GLY A 152 14.64 2.87 17.71
N THR A 153 13.93 2.47 16.65
CA THR A 153 13.32 3.41 15.69
C THR A 153 11.95 3.87 16.19
N THR A 154 11.66 5.16 16.09
CA THR A 154 10.38 5.77 16.48
C THR A 154 9.78 6.54 15.31
N LEU A 155 8.68 6.03 14.76
CA LEU A 155 7.84 6.71 13.78
C LEU A 155 6.73 7.47 14.51
N VAL A 156 6.39 8.66 14.02
CA VAL A 156 5.28 9.49 14.50
C VAL A 156 4.21 9.55 13.42
N ALA A 157 3.00 9.09 13.76
CA ALA A 157 1.83 9.16 12.90
C ALA A 157 1.25 10.58 12.92
N ARG A 158 1.20 11.28 11.79
CA ARG A 158 0.60 12.62 11.68
C ARG A 158 -0.71 12.52 10.92
N LEU A 159 -1.81 12.86 11.60
CA LEU A 159 -3.12 12.93 10.95
C LEU A 159 -3.12 14.11 9.99
N THR A 160 -3.16 13.82 8.70
CA THR A 160 -3.21 14.78 7.59
C THR A 160 -4.44 14.46 6.72
N PRO A 161 -5.66 14.70 7.25
CA PRO A 161 -6.88 14.19 6.67
C PRO A 161 -7.27 14.99 5.42
N GLY A 162 -8.17 14.43 4.61
CA GLY A 162 -8.73 15.09 3.44
C GLY A 162 -8.85 14.14 2.26
N HIS A 163 -7.75 13.47 1.89
CA HIS A 163 -7.76 12.43 0.87
C HIS A 163 -8.45 11.14 1.34
N THR A 164 -8.25 10.79 2.61
CA THR A 164 -9.12 9.92 3.40
C THR A 164 -9.33 10.54 4.78
N ARG A 165 -10.20 9.97 5.62
CA ARG A 165 -10.50 10.53 6.95
C ARG A 165 -9.32 10.36 7.92
N GLY A 166 -8.62 9.23 7.82
CA GLY A 166 -7.45 8.87 8.61
C GLY A 166 -6.13 8.97 7.84
N CYS A 167 -6.07 9.72 6.74
CA CYS A 167 -4.84 9.84 5.96
C CYS A 167 -3.67 10.28 6.86
N THR A 168 -2.57 9.53 6.79
CA THR A 168 -1.44 9.61 7.71
C THR A 168 -0.17 9.94 6.96
N THR A 169 0.48 11.01 7.39
CA THR A 169 1.86 11.31 7.04
C THR A 169 2.78 10.75 8.11
N TRP A 170 3.74 9.92 7.73
CA TRP A 170 4.69 9.31 8.64
C TRP A 170 5.97 10.13 8.72
N THR A 171 6.44 10.39 9.94
CA THR A 171 7.69 11.13 10.17
C THR A 171 8.58 10.45 11.18
N TRP A 172 9.89 10.46 10.95
CA TRP A 172 10.90 10.01 11.92
C TRP A 172 12.25 10.61 11.58
N SER A 173 13.24 10.38 12.44
CA SER A 173 14.64 10.69 12.15
C SER A 173 15.43 9.41 11.94
N THR A 174 16.35 9.43 10.98
CA THR A 174 17.34 8.36 10.75
C THR A 174 18.73 8.96 10.58
N ALA A 175 19.77 8.13 10.62
CA ALA A 175 21.15 8.55 10.39
C ALA A 175 21.80 7.72 9.28
N ASP A 176 22.67 8.34 8.50
CA ASP A 176 23.56 7.69 7.54
C ASP A 176 24.98 8.24 7.73
N GLY A 177 25.83 7.43 8.37
CA GLY A 177 27.08 7.90 8.97
C GLY A 177 26.82 8.97 10.04
N ASP A 178 27.54 10.09 9.96
CA ASP A 178 27.42 11.20 10.91
C ASP A 178 26.24 12.15 10.60
N LYS A 179 25.53 11.94 9.48
CA LYS A 179 24.44 12.82 9.06
C LYS A 179 23.10 12.32 9.55
N LYS A 180 22.30 13.23 10.12
CA LYS A 180 20.91 12.96 10.53
C LYS A 180 19.94 13.50 9.47
N TYR A 181 18.89 12.74 9.21
CA TYR A 181 17.83 13.06 8.26
C TYR A 181 16.48 12.99 8.95
N ASN A 182 15.60 13.93 8.63
CA ASN A 182 14.18 13.82 8.92
C ASN A 182 13.51 13.20 7.70
N VAL A 183 12.89 12.05 7.88
CA VAL A 183 12.17 11.34 6.84
C VAL A 183 10.69 11.70 6.95
N VAL A 184 10.07 11.99 5.81
CA VAL A 184 8.65 12.31 5.69
C VAL A 184 8.08 11.48 4.55
N VAL A 185 7.17 10.57 4.88
CA VAL A 185 6.34 9.85 3.91
C VAL A 185 4.97 10.51 3.93
N ILE A 186 4.71 11.36 2.93
CA ILE A 186 3.46 12.11 2.82
C ILE A 186 2.34 11.13 2.47
N GLY A 187 1.22 11.20 3.21
CA GLY A 187 0.06 10.33 2.99
C GLY A 187 -0.59 10.55 1.63
N SER A 188 -1.33 11.65 1.49
CA SER A 188 -1.78 12.23 0.23
C SER A 188 -2.53 13.53 0.53
N PRO A 189 -2.06 14.70 0.08
CA PRO A 189 -2.80 15.95 0.20
C PRO A 189 -3.73 16.19 -1.01
N ASN A 190 -3.79 15.23 -1.94
CA ASN A 190 -4.42 15.43 -3.24
C ASN A 190 -5.93 15.20 -3.19
N VAL A 191 -6.65 15.97 -3.98
CA VAL A 191 -8.09 15.76 -4.24
C VAL A 191 -8.21 14.88 -5.48
N ASN A 192 -8.83 13.71 -5.33
CA ASN A 192 -9.10 12.85 -6.48
C ASN A 192 -10.17 13.47 -7.38
N PRO A 193 -10.07 13.27 -8.71
CA PRO A 193 -11.11 13.74 -9.62
C PRO A 193 -12.43 13.04 -9.28
N SER A 194 -13.52 13.83 -9.22
CA SER A 194 -14.85 13.28 -9.02
C SER A 194 -15.13 12.21 -10.07
N PRO A 195 -15.68 11.03 -9.71
CA PRO A 195 -16.39 10.24 -10.71
C PRO A 195 -17.45 11.17 -11.32
N ALA A 196 -17.57 11.16 -12.64
CA ALA A 196 -18.22 12.19 -13.48
C ALA A 196 -19.75 12.39 -13.27
N THR A 197 -20.27 12.15 -12.06
CA THR A 197 -21.69 12.16 -11.71
C THR A 197 -22.14 13.35 -10.88
N PHE A 198 -21.22 14.25 -10.46
CA PHE A 198 -21.59 15.44 -9.65
C PHE A 198 -21.71 16.76 -10.42
N PHE A 199 -21.36 16.78 -11.71
CA PHE A 199 -21.64 17.91 -12.60
C PHE A 199 -22.48 17.43 -13.78
N SER A 200 -23.75 17.10 -13.54
CA SER A 200 -24.73 17.35 -14.59
C SER A 200 -24.84 18.86 -14.70
N GLU A 201 -24.31 19.45 -15.79
CA GLU A 201 -24.68 20.82 -16.13
C GLU A 201 -26.21 20.92 -16.12
N PRO A 202 -26.80 21.98 -15.53
CA PRO A 202 -28.23 22.19 -15.69
C PRO A 202 -28.48 22.34 -17.18
N THR A 203 -29.23 21.41 -17.77
CA THR A 203 -29.69 21.54 -19.14
C THR A 203 -30.42 22.87 -19.23
N ALA A 204 -29.84 23.81 -19.98
CA ALA A 204 -30.50 25.05 -20.29
C ALA A 204 -31.79 24.72 -21.03
N SER A 205 -32.92 24.80 -20.33
CA SER A 205 -34.25 24.77 -20.92
C SER A 205 -34.44 26.06 -21.72
N THR A 206 -34.02 26.09 -22.97
CA THR A 206 -34.51 27.08 -23.94
C THR A 206 -35.84 26.60 -24.48
N THR A 207 -36.92 26.97 -23.79
CA THR A 207 -38.23 27.14 -24.43
C THR A 207 -38.38 28.61 -24.79
N ALA A 208 -38.35 28.90 -26.08
CA ALA A 208 -38.93 30.09 -26.69
C ALA A 208 -40.10 29.64 -27.56
#